data_AF-A0A9P9YU30-F1
#
_entry.id   AF-A0A9P9YU30-F1
#
_cell.length_a   1.000
_cell.length_b   1.000
_cell.length_c   1.000
_cell.angle_alpha   90.00
_cell.angle_beta   90.00
_cell.angle_gamma   90.00
#
_symmetry.space_group_name_H-M   'P 1'
#
loop_
_entity.id
_entity.type
_entity.pdbx_description
1 polymer ?
#
loop_
_entity_poly.entity_id
_entity_poly.type
_entity_poly.pdbx_seq_one_letter_code
_entity_poly.pdbx_strand_id
1 'polypeptide(L)'
;MDRKAISKMLKKDLIRELQKEKKRARRMENLIQARVHRDGLRKQVHEEMNKTEELRQKIAIQDMTIRTSVDTEKRKLTEILDKISEINKCFICRCNYGNEGVHRRASLKCGHLFGETCIYNHLKTNQNCPFCSLPATYIDIRVIIADKYLCTADYLSS
;
A
#
# COMPACT_ATOMS: atom_id res chain seq x y z
N MET A 1 39.69 -64.04 59.48
CA MET A 1 38.70 -64.16 58.39
C MET A 1 39.22 -65.14 57.35
N ASP A 2 38.37 -66.01 56.79
CA ASP A 2 38.77 -67.01 55.76
C ASP A 2 39.11 -66.33 54.41
N ARG A 3 40.12 -66.84 53.70
CA ARG A 3 40.61 -66.37 52.39
C ARG A 3 39.49 -66.32 51.34
N LYS A 4 38.54 -67.26 51.41
CA LYS A 4 37.34 -67.26 50.54
C LYS A 4 36.42 -66.07 50.82
N ALA A 5 36.26 -65.66 52.08
CA ALA A 5 35.45 -64.51 52.47
C ALA A 5 36.08 -63.20 51.99
N ILE A 6 37.42 -63.07 52.09
CA ILE A 6 38.17 -61.91 51.59
C ILE A 6 38.03 -61.80 50.06
N SER A 7 38.21 -62.90 49.33
CA SER A 7 38.03 -62.91 47.87
C SER A 7 36.61 -62.54 47.43
N LYS A 8 35.59 -63.01 48.15
CA LYS A 8 34.18 -62.66 47.89
C LYS A 8 33.90 -61.18 48.12
N MET A 9 34.48 -60.60 49.17
CA MET A 9 34.37 -59.17 49.48
C MET A 9 35.01 -58.31 48.37
N LEU A 10 36.25 -58.61 48.00
CA LEU A 10 36.98 -57.90 46.93
C LEU A 10 36.25 -57.95 45.59
N LYS A 11 35.68 -59.11 45.21
CA LYS A 11 34.86 -59.23 43.99
C LYS A 11 33.60 -58.35 44.05
N LYS A 12 32.94 -58.29 45.20
CA LYS A 12 31.73 -57.47 45.39
C LYS A 12 32.05 -55.97 45.28
N ASP A 13 33.17 -55.53 45.83
CA ASP A 13 33.60 -54.14 45.76
C ASP A 13 34.04 -53.76 44.35
N LEU A 14 34.77 -54.64 43.66
CA LEU A 14 35.10 -54.45 42.24
C LEU A 14 33.85 -54.34 41.35
N ILE A 15 32.83 -55.18 41.58
CA ILE A 15 31.55 -55.10 40.84
C ILE A 15 30.85 -53.76 41.10
N ARG A 16 30.82 -53.29 42.36
CA ARG A 16 30.23 -51.99 42.71
C ARG A 16 30.95 -50.84 42.02
N GLU A 17 32.27 -50.89 41.95
CA GLU A 17 33.10 -49.89 41.29
C GLU A 17 32.86 -49.87 39.78
N LEU A 18 32.84 -51.04 39.13
CA LEU A 18 32.48 -51.16 37.71
C LEU A 18 31.06 -50.65 37.42
N GLN A 19 30.10 -50.87 38.30
CA GLN A 19 28.73 -50.35 38.16
C GLN A 19 28.69 -48.82 38.28
N LYS A 20 29.48 -48.23 39.21
CA LYS A 20 29.62 -46.77 39.33
C LYS A 20 30.23 -46.16 38.07
N GLU A 21 31.31 -46.74 37.55
CA GLU A 21 31.94 -46.31 36.31
C GLU A 21 31.00 -46.41 35.10
N LYS A 22 30.30 -47.54 34.93
CA LYS A 22 29.27 -47.68 33.88
C LYS A 22 28.14 -46.65 34.00
N LYS A 23 27.77 -46.25 35.21
CA LYS A 23 26.77 -45.20 35.44
C LYS A 23 27.32 -43.80 35.07
N ARG A 24 28.60 -43.54 35.37
CA ARG A 24 29.30 -42.32 34.96
C ARG A 24 29.43 -42.22 33.43
N ALA A 25 29.84 -43.29 32.77
CA ALA A 25 29.94 -43.37 31.31
C ALA A 25 28.59 -43.08 30.62
N ARG A 26 27.50 -43.73 31.07
CA ARG A 26 26.15 -43.47 30.54
C ARG A 26 25.69 -42.02 30.74
N ARG A 27 25.99 -41.41 31.89
CA ARG A 27 25.70 -39.99 32.13
C ARG A 27 26.47 -39.10 31.16
N MET A 28 27.76 -39.38 30.94
CA MET A 28 28.59 -38.65 30.01
C MET A 28 28.08 -38.78 28.56
N GLU A 29 27.71 -39.98 28.13
CA GLU A 29 27.13 -40.24 26.82
C GLU A 29 25.82 -39.45 26.59
N ASN A 30 24.92 -39.45 27.57
CA ASN A 30 23.68 -38.65 27.51
C ASN A 30 23.97 -37.15 27.38
N LEU A 31 24.99 -36.63 28.08
CA LEU A 31 25.40 -35.23 27.98
C LEU A 31 25.96 -34.90 26.59
N ILE A 32 26.74 -35.82 25.99
CA ILE A 32 27.27 -35.67 24.63
C ILE A 32 26.11 -35.65 23.63
N GLN A 33 25.17 -36.60 23.72
CA GLN A 33 23.99 -36.63 22.85
C GLN A 33 23.16 -35.35 22.96
N ALA A 34 22.92 -34.86 24.18
CA ALA A 34 22.20 -33.61 24.41
C ALA A 34 22.93 -32.39 23.80
N ARG A 35 24.26 -32.37 23.84
CA ARG A 35 25.07 -31.31 23.21
C ARG A 35 24.95 -31.37 21.68
N VAL A 36 25.14 -32.55 21.08
CA VAL A 36 25.03 -32.74 19.63
C VAL A 36 23.64 -32.34 19.13
N HIS A 37 22.58 -32.72 19.85
CA HIS A 37 21.22 -32.30 19.52
C HIS A 37 21.06 -30.77 19.56
N ARG A 38 21.56 -30.12 20.62
CA ARG A 38 21.54 -28.66 20.75
C ARG A 38 22.29 -27.96 19.62
N ASP A 39 23.45 -28.48 19.23
CA ASP A 39 24.24 -27.94 18.12
C ASP A 39 23.51 -28.12 16.79
N GLY A 40 22.80 -29.23 16.61
CA GLY A 40 21.90 -29.46 15.47
C GLY A 40 20.77 -28.43 15.40
N LEU A 41 20.07 -28.21 16.52
CA LEU A 41 19.02 -27.18 16.62
C LEU A 41 19.58 -25.78 16.35
N ARG A 42 20.77 -25.46 16.87
CA ARG A 42 21.43 -24.17 16.64
C ARG A 42 21.71 -23.92 15.16
N LYS A 43 22.12 -24.96 14.42
CA LYS A 43 22.31 -24.88 12.96
C LYS A 43 20.99 -24.64 12.24
N GLN A 44 19.93 -25.35 12.61
CA GLN A 44 18.59 -25.15 12.03
C GLN A 44 18.09 -23.72 12.25
N VAL A 45 18.21 -23.20 13.48
CA VAL A 45 17.83 -21.81 13.78
C VAL A 45 18.62 -20.81 12.92
N HIS A 46 19.92 -21.03 12.73
CA HIS A 46 20.73 -20.16 11.88
C HIS A 46 20.30 -20.21 10.42
N GLU A 47 20.00 -21.40 9.89
CA GLU A 47 19.51 -21.58 8.53
C GLU A 47 18.16 -20.87 8.30
N GLU A 48 17.21 -21.05 9.21
CA GLU A 48 15.90 -20.38 9.14
C GLU A 48 16.02 -18.86 9.28
N MET A 49 16.95 -18.38 10.10
CA MET A 49 17.24 -16.96 10.23
C MET A 49 17.76 -16.38 8.90
N ASN A 50 18.67 -17.08 8.22
CA ASN A 50 19.18 -16.66 6.92
C ASN A 50 18.09 -16.65 5.85
N LYS A 51 17.25 -17.70 5.78
CA LYS A 51 16.08 -17.74 4.88
C LYS A 51 15.12 -16.59 5.14
N THR A 52 14.86 -16.30 6.41
CA THR A 52 13.96 -15.20 6.80
C THR A 52 14.52 -13.84 6.36
N GLU A 53 15.83 -13.63 6.50
CA GLU A 53 16.49 -12.40 6.07
C GLU A 53 16.45 -12.23 4.55
N GLU A 54 16.71 -13.30 3.78
CA GLU A 54 16.58 -13.27 2.32
C GLU A 54 15.14 -12.91 1.88
N LEU A 55 14.13 -13.47 2.54
CA LEU A 55 12.73 -13.13 2.25
C LEU A 55 12.42 -11.66 2.58
N ARG A 56 12.93 -11.13 3.69
CA ARG A 56 12.77 -9.71 4.05
C ARG A 56 13.40 -8.79 3.01
N GLN A 57 14.59 -9.12 2.52
CA GLN A 57 15.26 -8.35 1.47
C GLN A 57 14.46 -8.35 0.17
N LYS A 58 13.91 -9.51 -0.23
CA LYS A 58 13.04 -9.61 -1.42
C LYS A 58 11.79 -8.76 -1.28
N ILE A 59 11.12 -8.80 -0.13
CA ILE A 59 9.92 -7.98 0.15
C ILE A 59 10.28 -6.49 0.09
N ALA A 60 11.39 -6.07 0.69
CA ALA A 60 11.81 -4.66 0.67
C ALA A 60 12.05 -4.13 -0.76
N ILE A 61 12.67 -4.93 -1.64
CA ILE A 61 12.88 -4.57 -3.05
C ILE A 61 11.54 -4.50 -3.80
N GLN A 62 10.65 -5.46 -3.57
CA GLN A 62 9.32 -5.47 -4.17
C GLN A 62 8.51 -4.25 -3.74
N ASP A 63 8.49 -3.93 -2.45
CA ASP A 63 7.81 -2.75 -1.90
C ASP A 63 8.34 -1.46 -2.53
N MET A 64 9.67 -1.33 -2.70
CA MET A 64 10.27 -0.15 -3.34
C MET A 64 9.83 -0.01 -4.81
N THR A 65 9.79 -1.12 -5.54
CA THR A 65 9.40 -1.15 -6.95
C THR A 65 7.91 -0.81 -7.12
N ILE A 66 7.05 -1.42 -6.29
CA ILE A 66 5.61 -1.18 -6.29
C ILE A 66 5.32 0.27 -5.91
N ARG A 67 5.95 0.82 -4.87
CA ARG A 67 5.78 2.22 -4.47
C ARG A 67 6.09 3.17 -5.62
N THR A 68 7.21 2.96 -6.32
CA THR A 68 7.59 3.80 -7.46
C THR A 68 6.56 3.76 -8.59
N SER A 69 6.04 2.56 -8.91
CA SER A 69 4.99 2.41 -9.92
C SER A 69 3.68 3.09 -9.50
N VAL A 70 3.25 2.89 -8.25
CA VAL A 70 2.05 3.49 -7.68
C VAL A 70 2.17 5.02 -7.65
N ASP A 71 3.32 5.56 -7.25
CA ASP A 71 3.56 7.00 -7.21
C ASP A 71 3.51 7.62 -8.61
N THR A 72 4.04 6.91 -9.61
CA THR A 72 3.99 7.35 -11.01
C THR A 72 2.56 7.42 -11.52
N GLU A 73 1.76 6.37 -11.31
CA GLU A 73 0.35 6.35 -11.72
C GLU A 73 -0.49 7.37 -10.93
N LYS A 74 -0.22 7.53 -9.63
CA LYS A 74 -0.87 8.54 -8.79
C LYS A 74 -0.61 9.95 -9.31
N ARG A 75 0.62 10.24 -9.74
CA ARG A 75 0.96 11.54 -10.34
C ARG A 75 0.18 11.78 -11.63
N LYS A 76 0.13 10.79 -12.54
CA LYS A 76 -0.67 10.89 -13.77
C LYS A 76 -2.14 11.17 -13.47
N LEU A 77 -2.72 10.45 -12.50
CA LEU A 77 -4.12 10.65 -12.12
C LEU A 77 -4.36 12.04 -11.52
N THR A 78 -3.42 12.52 -10.69
CA THR A 78 -3.47 13.88 -10.12
C THR A 78 -3.45 14.94 -11.23
N GLU A 79 -2.56 14.79 -12.21
CA GLU A 79 -2.48 15.71 -13.35
C GLU A 79 -3.79 15.73 -14.17
N ILE A 80 -4.42 14.58 -14.36
CA ILE A 80 -5.72 14.48 -15.04
C ILE A 80 -6.82 15.18 -14.22
N LEU A 81 -6.86 14.97 -12.90
CA LEU A 81 -7.84 15.61 -12.03
C LEU A 81 -7.68 17.13 -12.00
N ASP A 82 -6.45 17.64 -11.99
CA ASP A 82 -6.18 19.08 -12.04
C ASP A 82 -6.68 19.69 -13.35
N LYS A 83 -6.43 19.02 -14.50
CA LYS A 83 -6.97 19.45 -15.79
C LYS A 83 -8.50 19.49 -15.80
N ILE A 84 -9.15 18.43 -15.30
CA ILE A 84 -10.62 18.36 -15.20
C ILE A 84 -11.15 19.49 -14.31
N SER A 85 -10.48 19.76 -13.18
CA SER A 85 -10.84 20.83 -12.25
C SER A 85 -10.77 22.21 -12.91
N GLU A 86 -9.72 22.50 -13.69
CA GLU A 86 -9.58 23.77 -14.40
C GLU A 86 -10.67 23.99 -15.46
N ILE A 87 -11.04 22.94 -16.21
CA ILE A 87 -12.10 23.01 -17.23
C ILE A 87 -13.49 23.15 -16.58
N ASN A 88 -13.64 22.66 -15.35
CA ASN A 88 -14.88 22.73 -14.58
C ASN A 88 -15.05 24.04 -13.79
N LYS A 89 -14.52 25.15 -14.32
CA LYS A 89 -14.70 26.51 -13.77
C LYS A 89 -15.45 27.40 -14.75
N CYS A 90 -16.17 28.38 -14.22
CA CYS A 90 -16.84 29.38 -15.04
C CYS A 90 -15.81 30.24 -15.79
N PHE A 91 -15.96 30.37 -17.11
CA PHE A 91 -15.04 31.18 -17.93
C PHE A 91 -15.03 32.67 -17.54
N ILE A 92 -16.16 33.21 -17.05
CA ILE A 92 -16.32 34.62 -16.71
C ILE A 92 -15.64 34.96 -15.38
N CYS A 93 -15.97 34.24 -14.29
CA CYS A 93 -15.47 34.56 -12.95
C CYS A 93 -14.32 33.66 -12.46
N ARG A 94 -13.98 32.60 -13.20
CA ARG A 94 -12.98 31.58 -12.84
C ARG A 94 -13.27 30.81 -11.55
N CYS A 95 -14.48 30.91 -11.00
CA CYS A 95 -14.91 30.14 -9.84
C CYS A 95 -15.48 28.77 -10.25
N ASN A 96 -15.48 27.82 -9.32
CA ASN A 96 -16.17 26.54 -9.47
C ASN A 96 -17.68 26.76 -9.57
N TYR A 97 -18.36 25.91 -10.35
CA TYR A 97 -19.81 25.90 -10.39
C TYR A 97 -20.39 25.47 -9.05
N GLY A 98 -21.50 26.09 -8.64
CA GLY A 98 -22.30 25.60 -7.53
C GLY A 98 -23.11 24.38 -7.93
N ASN A 99 -23.27 23.42 -7.03
CA ASN A 99 -24.21 22.30 -7.21
C ASN A 99 -25.67 22.80 -7.07
N GLU A 100 -25.87 23.84 -6.28
CA GLU A 100 -27.17 24.47 -6.02
C GLU A 100 -27.02 26.00 -5.99
N GLY A 101 -28.14 26.71 -6.02
CA GLY A 101 -28.17 28.17 -5.93
C GLY A 101 -27.98 28.88 -7.27
N VAL A 102 -27.45 30.11 -7.22
CA VAL A 102 -27.49 31.08 -8.34
C VAL A 102 -26.30 30.98 -9.30
N HIS A 103 -25.27 30.22 -8.95
CA HIS A 103 -24.06 30.05 -9.77
C HIS A 103 -23.93 28.60 -10.25
N ARG A 104 -25.06 27.97 -10.59
CA ARG A 104 -25.06 26.64 -11.20
C ARG A 104 -24.46 26.67 -12.59
N ARG A 105 -23.99 25.53 -13.05
CA ARG A 105 -23.46 25.38 -14.40
C ARG A 105 -24.58 25.56 -15.43
N ALA A 106 -24.34 26.39 -16.44
CA ALA A 106 -25.25 26.61 -17.55
C ALA A 106 -24.50 26.64 -18.89
N SER A 107 -25.10 26.09 -19.93
CA SER A 107 -24.62 26.18 -21.31
C SER A 107 -25.41 27.20 -22.12
N LEU A 108 -24.75 27.70 -23.18
CA LEU A 108 -25.41 28.34 -24.31
C LEU A 108 -25.62 27.33 -25.44
N LYS A 109 -26.41 27.71 -26.46
CA LYS A 109 -26.59 26.93 -27.70
C LYS A 109 -25.27 26.54 -28.39
N CYS A 110 -24.23 27.36 -28.25
CA CYS A 110 -22.90 27.08 -28.79
C CYS A 110 -22.09 26.04 -27.98
N GLY A 111 -22.64 25.49 -26.90
CA GLY A 111 -22.02 24.45 -26.08
C GLY A 111 -21.12 24.95 -24.94
N HIS A 112 -20.71 26.23 -24.95
CA HIS A 112 -19.82 26.78 -23.91
C HIS A 112 -20.52 26.93 -22.56
N LEU A 113 -19.75 26.72 -21.48
CA LEU A 113 -20.22 26.64 -20.10
C LEU A 113 -19.85 27.88 -19.28
N PHE A 114 -20.81 28.30 -18.46
CA PHE A 114 -20.70 29.46 -17.58
C PHE A 114 -21.54 29.27 -16.31
N GLY A 115 -21.28 30.06 -15.27
CA GLY A 115 -22.20 30.11 -14.14
C GLY A 115 -23.46 30.86 -14.52
N GLU A 116 -24.63 30.33 -14.15
CA GLU A 116 -25.97 30.81 -14.53
C GLU A 116 -26.11 32.33 -14.37
N THR A 117 -25.83 32.85 -13.17
CA THR A 117 -25.84 34.31 -12.91
C THR A 117 -24.82 35.09 -13.73
N CYS A 118 -23.61 34.54 -13.92
CA CYS A 118 -22.55 35.24 -14.65
C CYS A 118 -22.92 35.41 -16.13
N ILE A 119 -23.39 34.34 -16.77
CA ILE A 119 -23.80 34.44 -18.18
C ILE A 119 -25.09 35.23 -18.34
N TYR A 120 -26.03 35.11 -17.40
CA TYR A 120 -27.23 35.94 -17.40
C TYR A 120 -26.91 37.43 -17.33
N ASN A 121 -25.97 37.83 -16.45
CA ASN A 121 -25.54 39.22 -16.34
C ASN A 121 -24.79 39.72 -17.59
N HIS A 122 -23.92 38.90 -18.18
CA HIS A 122 -23.26 39.24 -19.45
C HIS A 122 -24.26 39.47 -20.58
N LEU A 123 -25.27 38.61 -20.69
CA LEU A 123 -26.26 38.66 -21.77
C LEU A 123 -27.27 39.81 -21.65
N LYS A 124 -27.32 40.51 -20.51
CA LYS A 124 -28.07 41.76 -20.38
C LYS A 124 -27.46 42.90 -21.18
N THR A 125 -26.13 42.93 -21.28
CA THR A 125 -25.40 44.01 -21.97
C THR A 125 -24.84 43.59 -23.32
N ASN A 126 -24.51 42.30 -23.49
CA ASN A 126 -23.84 41.78 -24.69
C ASN A 126 -24.62 40.58 -25.24
N GLN A 127 -25.09 40.63 -26.48
CA GLN A 127 -25.86 39.53 -27.08
C GLN A 127 -24.96 38.48 -27.77
N ASN A 128 -23.87 38.09 -27.12
CA ASN A 128 -22.91 37.13 -27.64
C ASN A 128 -22.31 36.24 -26.54
N CYS A 129 -21.80 35.08 -26.95
CA CYS A 129 -21.05 34.19 -26.09
C CYS A 129 -19.70 34.84 -25.70
N PRO A 130 -19.34 34.92 -24.39
CA PRO A 130 -18.04 35.44 -23.96
C PRO A 130 -16.82 34.68 -24.48
N PHE A 131 -17.00 33.42 -24.89
CA PHE A 131 -15.90 32.55 -25.32
C PHE A 131 -15.70 32.57 -26.84
N CYS A 132 -16.77 32.36 -27.62
CA CYS A 132 -16.69 32.23 -29.09
C CYS A 132 -17.35 33.37 -29.87
N SER A 133 -17.92 34.36 -29.18
CA SER A 133 -18.61 35.52 -29.77
C SER A 133 -19.82 35.21 -30.65
N LEU A 134 -20.26 33.96 -30.74
CA LEU A 134 -21.50 33.59 -31.44
C LEU A 134 -22.71 34.28 -30.78
N PRO A 135 -23.72 34.70 -31.55
CA PRO A 135 -24.93 35.32 -31.01
C PRO A 135 -25.60 34.46 -29.94
N ALA A 136 -25.94 35.07 -28.83
CA ALA A 136 -26.59 34.41 -27.71
C ALA A 136 -27.45 35.41 -26.94
N THR A 137 -28.57 34.95 -26.41
CA THR A 137 -29.53 35.73 -25.63
C THR A 137 -29.93 34.99 -24.36
N TYR A 138 -30.59 35.68 -23.42
CA TYR A 138 -30.94 35.07 -22.13
C TYR A 138 -31.84 33.83 -22.25
N ILE A 139 -32.65 33.74 -23.31
CA ILE A 139 -33.48 32.56 -23.61
C ILE A 139 -32.67 31.34 -24.06
N ASP A 140 -31.39 31.51 -24.37
CA ASP A 140 -30.48 30.45 -24.82
C ASP A 140 -29.75 29.79 -23.65
N ILE A 141 -29.87 30.33 -22.43
CA ILE A 141 -29.27 29.78 -21.23
C ILE A 141 -29.98 28.47 -20.87
N ARG A 142 -29.21 27.40 -20.66
CA ARG A 142 -29.70 26.09 -20.23
C ARG A 142 -28.89 25.63 -19.02
N VAL A 143 -29.53 25.53 -17.86
CA VAL A 143 -28.89 24.99 -16.65
C VAL A 143 -28.62 23.49 -16.85
N ILE A 144 -27.40 23.06 -16.53
CA ILE A 144 -27.00 21.66 -16.59
C ILE A 144 -27.11 21.06 -15.21
N ILE A 145 -27.87 19.98 -15.09
CA ILE A 145 -27.93 19.14 -13.89
C ILE A 145 -26.94 18.02 -14.09
N ALA A 146 -25.81 18.11 -13.40
CA ALA A 146 -24.75 17.12 -13.43
C ALA A 146 -24.08 17.06 -12.06
N ASP A 147 -23.30 15.99 -11.84
CA ASP A 147 -22.42 15.90 -10.69
C ASP A 147 -21.30 16.97 -10.78
N LYS A 148 -20.48 17.06 -9.73
CA LYS A 148 -19.45 18.09 -9.52
C LYS A 148 -18.59 18.36 -10.75
N TYR A 149 -18.28 17.33 -11.54
CA TYR A 149 -17.44 17.44 -12.74
C TYR A 149 -18.18 16.97 -14.00
N LEU A 150 -18.06 17.75 -15.09
CA LEU A 150 -18.35 17.28 -16.45
C LEU A 150 -17.02 16.98 -17.14
N CYS A 151 -16.93 15.78 -17.73
CA CYS A 151 -15.88 15.44 -18.68
C CYS A 151 -16.48 15.49 -20.08
N THR A 152 -16.10 16.46 -20.90
CA THR A 152 -16.44 16.41 -22.33
C THR A 152 -15.47 15.45 -23.04
N ALA A 153 -15.99 14.67 -23.99
CA ALA A 153 -15.23 13.61 -24.68
C ALA A 153 -13.95 14.13 -25.36
N ASP A 154 -13.96 15.40 -25.77
CA ASP A 154 -12.83 16.07 -26.41
C ASP A 154 -11.56 16.12 -25.54
N TYR A 155 -11.70 16.05 -24.20
CA TYR A 155 -10.57 16.12 -23.26
C TYR A 155 -10.05 14.78 -22.76
N LEU A 156 -10.71 13.66 -23.10
CA LEU A 156 -10.25 12.30 -22.80
C LEU A 156 -9.44 11.69 -23.95
N SER A 157 -9.31 12.43 -25.06
CA SER A 157 -8.73 11.95 -26.33
C SER A 157 -7.33 12.52 -26.61
N SER A 158 -6.65 13.09 -25.61
CA SER A 158 -5.28 13.66 -25.72
C SER A 158 -4.34 13.10 -24.67
#